data_AF-A0A1M5EN62-F1
#
_entry.id   AF-A0A1M5EN62-F1
#
_cell.length_a   1.000
_cell.length_b   1.000
_cell.length_c   1.000
_cell.angle_alpha   90.00
_cell.angle_beta   90.00
_cell.angle_gamma   90.00
#
_symmetry.space_group_name_H-M   'P 1'
#
loop_
_entity.id
_entity.type
_entity.pdbx_description
1 polymer ?
#
loop_
_entity_poly.entity_id
_entity_poly.type
_entity_poly.pdbx_seq_one_letter_code
_entity_poly.pdbx_strand_id
1 'polypeptide(L)'
;MRNELQNIFDLIPKEKGDYKRAKNLKNYNVAELKPIIPNLLEWIQDMNWPISGIVAEYLVDNFIEIENEIYPILITVDHIWKWNVINIFKDLIVDEKNIEIIKRIAKNPTEMEKSEELDLLCKEVVEKRKW
;
A
#
# COMPACT_ATOMS: atom_id res chain seq x y z
N MET A 1 6.72 -9.79 28.67
CA MET A 1 7.95 -10.45 28.20
C MET A 1 7.86 -10.56 26.70
N ARG A 2 8.67 -9.81 25.94
CA ARG A 2 8.88 -10.09 24.50
C ARG A 2 9.74 -11.36 24.45
N ASN A 3 9.25 -12.43 23.83
CA ASN A 3 10.04 -13.64 23.63
C ASN A 3 11.26 -13.29 22.79
N GLU A 4 12.42 -13.71 23.26
CA GLU A 4 13.68 -13.64 22.53
C GLU A 4 13.55 -14.43 21.22
N LEU A 5 14.03 -13.83 20.12
CA LEU A 5 14.14 -14.36 18.76
C LEU A 5 12.82 -14.66 18.01
N GLN A 6 11.83 -13.77 18.07
CA GLN A 6 10.84 -13.77 16.99
C GLN A 6 11.53 -13.32 15.69
N ASN A 7 11.60 -14.22 14.70
CA ASN A 7 11.97 -13.83 13.35
C ASN A 7 10.93 -12.83 12.84
N ILE A 8 11.36 -11.64 12.41
CA ILE A 8 10.45 -10.58 11.95
C ILE A 8 9.53 -11.07 10.81
N PHE A 9 10.02 -11.97 9.97
CA PHE A 9 9.25 -12.56 8.87
C PHE A 9 8.09 -13.44 9.35
N ASP A 10 8.13 -13.96 10.59
CA ASP A 10 6.99 -14.68 11.16
C ASP A 10 5.82 -13.77 11.55
N LEU A 11 5.98 -12.45 11.46
CA LEU A 11 4.89 -11.48 11.63
C LEU A 11 4.07 -11.26 10.37
N ILE A 12 4.56 -11.67 9.20
CA ILE A 12 3.83 -11.55 7.94
C ILE A 12 2.64 -12.51 7.99
N PRO A 13 1.40 -12.06 7.70
CA PRO A 13 0.26 -12.97 7.56
C PRO A 13 0.59 -14.10 6.59
N LYS A 14 0.14 -15.33 6.90
CA LYS A 14 0.47 -16.52 6.09
C LYS A 14 -0.61 -16.90 5.09
N GLU A 15 -1.81 -16.37 5.26
CA GLU A 15 -2.97 -16.61 4.40
C GLU A 15 -3.98 -15.47 4.55
N LYS A 16 -4.92 -15.34 3.60
CA LYS A 16 -5.96 -14.30 3.56
C LYS A 16 -6.86 -14.24 4.80
N GLY A 17 -6.85 -15.28 5.63
CA GLY A 17 -7.60 -15.37 6.89
C GLY A 17 -6.75 -15.27 8.16
N ASP A 18 -5.46 -14.94 8.07
CA ASP A 18 -4.55 -14.88 9.22
C ASP A 18 -4.75 -13.59 10.05
N TYR A 19 -5.92 -13.47 10.66
CA TYR A 19 -6.28 -12.36 11.54
C TYR A 19 -5.33 -12.22 12.72
N LYS A 20 -4.74 -13.33 13.19
CA LYS A 20 -3.84 -13.31 14.34
C LYS A 20 -2.61 -12.47 14.05
N ARG A 21 -1.95 -12.70 12.91
CA ARG A 21 -0.78 -11.91 12.52
C ARG A 21 -1.13 -10.49 12.12
N ALA A 22 -2.17 -10.31 11.32
CA ALA A 22 -2.63 -8.98 10.90
C ALA A 22 -2.93 -8.07 12.12
N LYS A 23 -3.67 -8.57 13.12
CA LYS A 23 -3.98 -7.80 14.34
C LYS A 23 -2.79 -7.59 15.26
N ASN A 24 -1.75 -8.42 15.16
CA ASN A 24 -0.55 -8.28 15.98
C ASN A 24 0.37 -7.16 15.52
N LEU A 25 0.25 -6.68 14.27
CA LEU A 25 1.08 -5.62 13.70
C LEU A 25 1.10 -4.35 14.57
N LYS A 26 -0.07 -3.96 15.11
CA LYS A 26 -0.23 -2.77 15.98
C LYS A 26 0.62 -2.77 17.25
N ASN A 27 1.21 -3.91 17.63
CA ASN A 27 2.07 -4.02 18.81
C ASN A 27 3.55 -3.72 18.51
N TYR A 28 3.88 -3.40 17.25
CA TYR A 28 5.22 -3.11 16.79
C TYR A 28 5.29 -1.72 16.19
N ASN A 29 6.38 -1.01 16.48
CA ASN A 29 6.68 0.24 15.81
C ASN A 29 7.06 -0.07 14.36
N VAL A 30 6.69 0.79 13.41
CA VAL A 30 6.98 0.55 12.00
C VAL A 30 8.47 0.46 11.70
N ALA A 31 9.32 1.16 12.46
CA ALA A 31 10.77 1.02 12.40
C ALA A 31 11.25 -0.42 12.68
N GLU A 32 10.57 -1.16 13.57
CA GLU A 32 10.86 -2.58 13.84
C GLU A 32 10.41 -3.46 12.66
N LEU A 33 9.30 -3.10 12.00
CA LEU A 33 8.74 -3.84 10.87
C LEU A 33 9.31 -3.43 9.51
N LYS A 34 10.19 -2.42 9.45
CA LYS A 34 10.76 -1.89 8.20
C LYS A 34 11.21 -2.98 7.20
N PRO A 35 11.90 -4.06 7.61
CA PRO A 35 12.35 -5.11 6.69
C PRO A 35 11.22 -5.89 5.99
N ILE A 36 10.00 -5.87 6.54
CA ILE A 36 8.85 -6.63 6.03
C ILE A 36 7.75 -5.74 5.45
N ILE A 37 7.91 -4.41 5.44
CA ILE A 37 6.91 -3.48 4.89
C ILE A 37 6.54 -3.81 3.44
N PRO A 38 7.49 -4.13 2.54
CA PRO A 38 7.14 -4.57 1.18
C PRO A 38 6.19 -5.77 1.17
N ASN A 39 6.41 -6.75 2.06
CA ASN A 39 5.54 -7.92 2.17
C ASN A 39 4.19 -7.60 2.81
N LEU A 40 4.12 -6.62 3.71
CA LEU A 40 2.84 -6.15 4.24
C LEU A 40 2.03 -5.41 3.16
N LEU A 41 2.70 -4.66 2.28
CA LEU A 41 2.06 -4.01 1.13
C LEU A 41 1.52 -5.01 0.09
N GLU A 42 2.01 -6.25 0.03
CA GLU A 42 1.40 -7.28 -0.82
C GLU A 42 -0.02 -7.63 -0.35
N TRP A 43 -0.32 -7.50 0.95
CA TRP A 43 -1.66 -7.75 1.50
C TRP A 43 -2.71 -6.70 1.13
N ILE A 44 -2.33 -5.65 0.40
CA ILE A 44 -3.27 -4.68 -0.19
C ILE A 44 -3.40 -4.84 -1.72
N GLN A 45 -2.83 -5.90 -2.31
CA GLN A 45 -3.06 -6.26 -3.72
C GLN A 45 -4.53 -6.54 -4.00
N ASP A 46 -5.23 -7.22 -3.08
CA ASP A 46 -6.65 -7.53 -3.19
C ASP A 46 -7.35 -7.14 -1.90
N MET A 47 -8.13 -6.06 -1.95
CA MET A 47 -8.90 -5.58 -0.80
C MET A 47 -10.09 -6.48 -0.44
N ASN A 48 -10.39 -7.52 -1.22
CA ASN A 48 -11.37 -8.55 -0.85
C ASN A 48 -10.79 -9.59 0.11
N TRP A 49 -9.47 -9.65 0.33
CA TRP A 49 -8.96 -10.55 1.36
C TRP A 49 -9.41 -10.07 2.74
N PRO A 50 -9.92 -10.98 3.60
CA PRO A 50 -10.50 -10.60 4.88
C PRO A 50 -9.58 -9.80 5.82
N ILE A 51 -8.26 -9.92 5.65
CA ILE A 51 -7.27 -9.20 6.46
C ILE A 51 -6.73 -7.92 5.83
N SER A 52 -7.01 -7.62 4.56
CA SER A 52 -6.41 -6.48 3.84
C SER A 52 -6.72 -5.15 4.52
N GLY A 53 -7.96 -4.97 4.99
CA GLY A 53 -8.34 -3.76 5.73
C GLY A 53 -7.55 -3.58 7.03
N ILE A 54 -7.25 -4.66 7.75
CA ILE A 54 -6.48 -4.61 9.01
C ILE A 54 -5.02 -4.26 8.74
N VAL A 55 -4.44 -4.84 7.68
CA VAL A 55 -3.06 -4.51 7.28
C VAL A 55 -2.98 -3.08 6.75
N ALA A 56 -3.96 -2.65 5.94
CA ALA A 56 -4.04 -1.29 5.42
C ALA A 56 -4.16 -0.24 6.54
N GLU A 57 -4.97 -0.49 7.58
CA GLU A 57 -5.10 0.39 8.75
C GLU A 57 -3.73 0.64 9.41
N TYR A 58 -2.97 -0.43 9.66
CA TYR A 58 -1.62 -0.31 10.21
C TYR A 58 -0.68 0.49 9.29
N LEU A 59 -0.73 0.26 7.98
CA LEU A 59 0.12 0.96 7.00
C LEU A 59 -0.26 2.45 6.88
N VAL A 60 -1.55 2.79 6.95
CA VAL A 60 -2.06 4.17 6.95
C VAL A 60 -1.53 4.93 8.17
N ASP A 61 -1.63 4.34 9.36
CA ASP A 61 -1.16 4.97 10.60
C ASP A 61 0.34 5.28 10.58
N ASN A 62 1.11 4.54 9.77
CA ASN A 62 2.56 4.64 9.68
C ASN A 62 3.05 5.17 8.32
N PHE A 63 2.15 5.74 7.50
CA PHE A 63 2.41 6.01 6.09
C PHE A 63 3.66 6.88 5.84
N ILE A 64 3.86 7.91 6.66
CA ILE A 64 4.99 8.85 6.54
C ILE A 64 6.33 8.10 6.57
N GLU A 65 6.47 7.05 7.38
CA GLU A 65 7.72 6.29 7.51
C GLU A 65 7.94 5.29 6.36
N ILE A 66 6.88 4.96 5.62
CA ILE A 66 6.88 3.91 4.58
C ILE A 66 6.63 4.44 3.17
N GLU A 67 6.41 5.74 2.98
CA GLU A 67 6.01 6.30 1.69
C GLU A 67 6.97 5.95 0.54
N ASN A 68 8.27 5.82 0.84
CA ASN A 68 9.28 5.41 -0.15
C ASN A 68 9.03 4.00 -0.73
N GLU A 69 8.29 3.15 -0.03
CA GLU A 69 7.93 1.79 -0.46
C GLU A 69 6.75 1.78 -1.45
N ILE A 70 6.10 2.92 -1.68
CA ILE A 70 4.98 3.05 -2.62
C ILE A 70 5.46 3.10 -4.08
N TYR A 71 6.57 3.79 -4.34
CA TYR A 71 7.08 3.97 -5.70
C TYR A 71 7.30 2.65 -6.45
N PRO A 72 7.96 1.62 -5.85
CA PRO A 72 8.09 0.30 -6.47
C PRO A 72 6.76 -0.31 -6.92
N ILE A 73 5.66 -0.08 -6.19
CA ILE A 73 4.33 -0.61 -6.53
C ILE A 73 3.73 0.15 -7.71
N LEU A 74 3.85 1.49 -7.72
CA LEU A 74 3.29 2.34 -8.78
C LEU A 74 3.90 2.09 -10.17
N ILE A 75 5.08 1.48 -10.24
CA ILE A 75 5.76 1.11 -11.49
C ILE A 75 5.59 -0.36 -11.90
N THR A 76 4.86 -1.18 -11.13
CA THR A 76 4.58 -2.58 -11.49
C THR A 76 3.65 -2.69 -12.72
N VAL A 77 3.31 -3.90 -13.13
CA VAL A 77 2.24 -4.17 -14.11
C VAL A 77 0.91 -4.55 -13.44
N ASP A 78 0.89 -4.61 -12.12
CA ASP A 78 -0.32 -4.94 -11.35
C ASP A 78 -1.16 -3.67 -11.15
N HIS A 79 -2.04 -3.41 -12.12
CA HIS A 79 -2.85 -2.20 -12.13
C HIS A 79 -3.88 -2.14 -10.99
N ILE A 80 -4.38 -3.30 -10.54
CA ILE A 80 -5.29 -3.38 -9.37
C ILE A 80 -4.53 -3.04 -8.08
N TRP A 81 -3.30 -3.55 -7.91
CA TRP A 81 -2.49 -3.19 -6.74
C TRP A 81 -2.17 -1.69 -6.70
N LYS A 82 -1.83 -1.09 -7.85
CA LYS A 82 -1.68 0.37 -7.95
C LYS A 82 -2.96 1.09 -7.56
N TRP A 83 -4.11 0.62 -8.06
CA TRP A 83 -5.41 1.19 -7.75
C TRP A 83 -5.65 1.20 -6.24
N ASN A 84 -5.47 0.04 -5.59
CA ASN A 84 -5.66 -0.10 -4.15
C ASN A 84 -4.72 0.81 -3.36
N VAL A 85 -3.43 0.80 -3.69
CA VAL A 85 -2.42 1.66 -3.06
C VAL A 85 -2.79 3.14 -3.18
N ILE A 86 -3.09 3.62 -4.40
CA ILE A 86 -3.44 5.02 -4.62
C ILE A 86 -4.73 5.35 -3.87
N ASN A 87 -5.76 4.51 -3.95
CA ASN A 87 -7.04 4.79 -3.31
C ASN A 87 -6.93 4.85 -1.77
N ILE A 88 -6.14 3.97 -1.16
CA ILE A 88 -5.91 3.94 0.29
C ILE A 88 -5.09 5.15 0.75
N PHE A 89 -4.02 5.50 0.03
CA PHE A 89 -3.04 6.49 0.49
C PHE A 89 -3.13 7.86 -0.19
N LYS A 90 -4.12 8.11 -1.08
CA LYS A 90 -4.24 9.35 -1.88
C LYS A 90 -4.13 10.64 -1.09
N ASP A 91 -4.63 10.66 0.14
CA ASP A 91 -4.63 11.87 0.98
C ASP A 91 -3.31 12.05 1.76
N LEU A 92 -2.44 11.04 1.78
CA LEU A 92 -1.19 11.02 2.53
C LEU A 92 0.05 11.17 1.64
N ILE A 93 -0.04 10.80 0.36
CA ILE A 93 1.08 10.92 -0.60
C ILE A 93 1.53 12.39 -0.74
N VAL A 94 2.83 12.60 -0.57
CA VAL A 94 3.55 13.87 -0.72
C VAL A 94 4.88 13.72 -1.49
N ASP A 95 5.43 12.52 -1.61
CA ASP A 95 6.64 12.25 -2.38
C ASP A 95 6.42 12.53 -3.88
N GLU A 96 7.32 13.32 -4.45
CA GLU A 96 7.19 13.85 -5.80
C GLU A 96 7.27 12.74 -6.86
N LYS A 97 8.02 11.65 -6.64
CA LYS A 97 8.09 10.54 -7.59
C LYS A 97 6.76 9.80 -7.67
N ASN A 98 6.12 9.59 -6.52
CA ASN A 98 4.79 8.99 -6.48
C ASN A 98 3.76 9.87 -7.20
N ILE A 99 3.79 11.18 -6.93
CA ILE A 99 2.89 12.16 -7.56
C ILE A 99 3.07 12.19 -9.08
N GLU A 100 4.30 12.18 -9.59
CA GLU A 100 4.57 12.21 -11.03
C GLU A 100 4.05 10.96 -11.75
N ILE A 101 4.11 9.78 -11.12
CA ILE A 101 3.50 8.57 -11.68
C ILE A 101 1.96 8.71 -11.74
N ILE A 102 1.33 9.21 -10.68
CA ILE A 102 -0.12 9.44 -10.63
C ILE A 102 -0.55 10.43 -11.72
N LYS A 103 0.16 11.55 -11.87
CA LYS A 103 -0.06 12.53 -12.95
C LYS A 103 0.09 11.92 -14.34
N ARG A 104 1.13 11.10 -14.54
CA ARG A 104 1.38 10.40 -15.81
C ARG A 104 0.21 9.51 -16.17
N ILE A 105 -0.30 8.72 -15.22
CA ILE A 105 -1.46 7.84 -15.45
C ILE A 105 -2.72 8.68 -15.73
N ALA A 106 -2.96 9.75 -14.97
CA ALA A 106 -4.11 10.63 -15.21
C ALA A 106 -4.11 11.27 -16.61
N LYS A 107 -2.93 11.67 -17.11
CA LYS A 107 -2.77 12.41 -18.36
C LYS A 107 -2.60 11.52 -19.59
N ASN A 108 -1.85 10.42 -19.47
CA ASN A 108 -1.50 9.53 -20.57
C ASN A 108 -1.53 8.06 -20.10
N PRO A 109 -2.71 7.51 -19.78
CA PRO A 109 -2.84 6.14 -19.33
C PRO A 109 -2.63 5.15 -20.47
N THR A 110 -2.07 3.99 -20.15
CA THR A 110 -2.07 2.84 -21.07
C THR A 110 -3.49 2.24 -21.17
N GLU A 111 -3.72 1.39 -22.18
CA GLU A 111 -5.01 0.71 -22.32
C GLU A 111 -5.35 -0.19 -21.11
N MET A 112 -4.35 -0.82 -20.50
CA MET A 112 -4.55 -1.63 -19.30
C MET A 112 -4.84 -0.76 -18.05
N GLU A 113 -4.23 0.43 -17.96
CA GLU A 113 -4.56 1.36 -16.87
C GLU A 113 -5.99 1.90 -17.01
N LYS A 114 -6.49 2.07 -18.24
CA LYS A 114 -7.90 2.41 -18.49
C LYS A 114 -8.86 1.27 -18.20
N SER A 115 -8.51 0.03 -18.57
CA SER A 115 -9.40 -1.12 -18.37
C SER A 115 -9.70 -1.40 -16.90
N GLU A 116 -8.76 -1.06 -16.01
CA GLU A 116 -8.92 -1.16 -14.56
C GLU A 116 -9.37 0.16 -13.91
N GLU A 117 -9.82 1.14 -14.70
CA GLU A 117 -10.27 2.46 -14.24
C GLU A 117 -9.23 3.22 -13.37
N LEU A 118 -7.95 2.83 -13.48
CA LEU A 118 -6.86 3.45 -12.72
C LEU A 118 -6.65 4.90 -13.15
N ASP A 119 -6.90 5.21 -14.43
CA ASP A 119 -6.82 6.57 -14.93
C ASP A 119 -7.90 7.48 -14.32
N LEU A 120 -9.11 6.96 -14.11
CA LEU A 120 -10.21 7.69 -13.48
C LEU A 120 -9.87 8.03 -12.03
N LEU A 121 -9.38 7.05 -11.26
CA LEU A 121 -8.88 7.27 -9.91
C LEU A 121 -7.76 8.32 -9.89
N CYS A 122 -6.76 8.19 -10.77
CA CYS A 122 -5.65 9.14 -10.82
C CYS A 122 -6.12 10.56 -11.16
N LYS A 123 -7.09 10.73 -12.06
CA LYS A 123 -7.69 12.03 -12.39
C LYS A 123 -8.40 12.64 -11.18
N GLU A 124 -9.22 11.87 -10.47
CA GLU A 124 -9.88 12.29 -9.23
C GLU A 124 -8.85 12.79 -8.21
N VAL A 125 -7.79 12.01 -8.01
CA VAL A 125 -6.73 12.35 -7.04
C VAL A 125 -6.02 13.63 -7.43
N VAL A 126 -5.60 13.78 -8.70
CA VAL A 126 -4.93 14.98 -9.19
C VAL A 126 -5.81 16.23 -9.00
N GLU A 127 -7.10 16.14 -9.33
CA GLU A 127 -8.06 17.23 -9.15
C GLU A 127 -8.25 17.58 -7.67
N LYS A 128 -8.52 16.58 -6.82
CA LYS A 128 -8.74 16.76 -5.38
C LYS A 128 -7.52 17.33 -4.67
N ARG A 129 -6.32 16.85 -5.02
CA ARG A 129 -5.04 17.23 -4.40
C ARG A 129 -4.45 18.51 -5.01
N LYS A 130 -4.98 18.97 -6.14
CA LYS A 130 -4.49 20.13 -6.91
C LYS A 130 -3.03 19.97 -7.33
N TRP A 131 -2.71 18.80 -7.86
CA TRP A 131 -1.39 18.44 -8.35
C TRP A 131 -1.15 18.87 -9.79
#